data_AF-A0A2H5Z8B4-F1
#
_entry.id   AF-A0A2H5Z8B4-F1
#
_cell.length_a   1.000
_cell.length_b   1.000
_cell.length_c   1.000
_cell.angle_alpha   90.00
_cell.angle_beta   90.00
_cell.angle_gamma   90.00
#
_symmetry.space_group_name_H-M   'P 1'
#
loop_
_entity.id
_entity.type
_entity.pdbx_description
1 polymer ?
#
loop_
_entity_poly.entity_id
_entity_poly.type
_entity_poly.pdbx_seq_one_letter_code
_entity_poly.pdbx_strand_id
1 'polypeptide(L)'
;MLRLTEHAQRRCAERAIRREYLEFAAAHGRFYQGPGCLVVFFGRHEVARYRRLGSWVEHLHGLVIVLDRDGTRVLTSFKNRRGPRRAGRKRDSLLDEAA
;
A
#
# COMPACT_ATOMS: atom_id res chain seq x y z
N MET A 1 6.26 9.98 7.35
CA MET A 1 4.79 10.24 7.34
C MET A 1 4.34 10.41 5.89
N LEU A 2 3.32 9.65 5.45
CA LEU A 2 2.84 9.69 4.07
C LEU A 2 2.01 10.96 3.81
N ARG A 3 2.30 11.66 2.71
CA ARG A 3 1.49 12.81 2.27
C ARG A 3 0.36 12.31 1.37
N LEU A 4 -0.87 12.79 1.57
CA LEU A 4 -2.00 12.43 0.72
C LEU A 4 -2.34 13.59 -0.21
N THR A 5 -2.41 13.30 -1.51
CA THR A 5 -3.02 14.23 -2.49
C THR A 5 -4.51 14.42 -2.20
N GLU A 6 -5.11 15.51 -2.67
CA GLU A 6 -6.57 15.73 -2.53
C GLU A 6 -7.39 14.56 -3.09
N HIS A 7 -6.98 14.03 -4.24
CA HIS A 7 -7.59 12.83 -4.82
C HIS A 7 -7.51 11.64 -3.86
N ALA A 8 -6.33 11.36 -3.29
CA ALA A 8 -6.16 10.27 -2.33
C ALA A 8 -6.99 10.48 -1.07
N GLN A 9 -7.05 11.70 -0.52
CA GLN A 9 -7.87 12.02 0.65
C GLN A 9 -9.35 11.71 0.40
N ARG A 10 -9.88 12.18 -0.74
CA ARG A 10 -11.27 11.91 -1.15
C ARG A 10 -11.53 10.41 -1.30
N ARG A 11 -10.65 9.68 -1.99
CA ARG A 11 -10.78 8.22 -2.15
C ARG A 11 -10.70 7.45 -0.85
N CYS A 12 -9.90 7.91 0.11
CA CYS A 12 -9.82 7.30 1.44
C CYS A 12 -11.13 7.47 2.19
N ALA A 13 -11.69 8.69 2.20
CA ALA A 13 -12.96 9.00 2.83
C ALA A 13 -14.12 8.18 2.22
N GLU A 14 -14.24 8.16 0.88
CA GLU A 14 -15.25 7.38 0.14
C GLU A 14 -15.20 5.87 0.44
N ARG A 15 -14.04 5.35 0.84
CA ARG A 15 -13.79 3.90 1.00
C ARG A 15 -13.52 3.47 2.43
N ALA A 16 -13.72 4.37 3.40
CA ALA A 16 -13.41 4.16 4.81
C ALA A 16 -11.98 3.62 5.04
N ILE A 17 -11.01 4.09 4.25
CA ILE A 17 -9.59 3.74 4.40
C ILE A 17 -8.97 4.73 5.36
N ARG A 18 -8.61 4.25 6.54
CA ARG A 18 -7.95 5.05 7.57
C ARG A 18 -6.49 5.34 7.20
N ARG A 19 -5.94 6.46 7.67
CA ARG A 19 -4.54 6.82 7.39
C ARG A 19 -3.56 5.79 7.95
N GLU A 20 -3.85 5.30 9.14
CA GLU A 20 -3.07 4.29 9.85
C GLU A 20 -2.98 2.98 9.04
N TYR A 21 -4.03 2.67 8.27
CA TYR A 21 -4.03 1.52 7.35
C TYR A 21 -3.10 1.73 6.16
N LEU A 22 -3.03 2.97 5.63
CA LEU A 22 -2.09 3.31 4.57
C LEU A 22 -0.65 3.23 5.04
N GLU A 23 -0.38 3.80 6.21
CA GLU A 23 0.96 3.82 6.80
C GLU A 23 1.44 2.41 7.12
N PHE A 24 0.58 1.60 7.74
CA PHE A 24 0.91 0.20 8.02
C PHE A 24 1.16 -0.59 6.74
N ALA A 25 0.30 -0.45 5.73
CA ALA A 25 0.49 -1.15 4.47
C ALA A 25 1.74 -0.67 3.73
N ALA A 26 2.08 0.61 3.77
CA ALA A 26 3.34 1.12 3.19
C ALA A 26 4.57 0.56 3.92
N ALA A 27 4.54 0.43 5.24
CA ALA A 27 5.66 -0.12 6.00
C ALA A 27 5.83 -1.65 5.83
N HIS A 28 4.72 -2.37 5.63
CA HIS A 28 4.70 -3.84 5.78
C HIS A 28 4.19 -4.60 4.54
N GLY A 29 3.73 -3.89 3.53
CA GLY A 29 3.18 -4.43 2.29
C GLY A 29 4.25 -4.83 1.27
N ARG A 30 3.80 -5.42 0.16
CA ARG A 30 4.66 -5.72 -0.98
C ARG A 30 4.71 -4.54 -1.95
N PHE A 31 5.91 -4.18 -2.36
CA PHE A 31 6.14 -3.13 -3.35
C PHE A 31 6.25 -3.68 -4.77
N TYR A 32 5.70 -2.94 -5.72
CA TYR A 32 5.75 -3.19 -7.15
C TYR A 32 6.05 -1.88 -7.87
N GLN A 33 6.80 -1.96 -8.98
CA GLN A 33 7.01 -0.81 -9.84
C GLN A 33 5.95 -0.80 -10.96
N GLY A 34 5.31 0.36 -11.13
CA GLY A 34 4.50 0.69 -12.30
C GLY A 34 5.19 1.77 -13.14
N PRO A 35 4.64 2.09 -14.33
CA PRO A 35 5.15 3.20 -15.14
C PRO A 35 4.99 4.53 -14.40
N GLY A 36 6.10 5.08 -13.89
CA GLY A 36 6.12 6.36 -13.18
C GLY A 36 5.56 6.34 -11.75
N CYS A 37 5.30 5.18 -11.16
CA CYS A 37 4.73 5.08 -9.82
C CYS A 37 5.23 3.85 -9.04
N LEU A 38 5.09 3.92 -7.71
CA LEU A 38 5.24 2.77 -6.83
C LEU A 38 3.87 2.27 -6.40
N VAL A 39 3.71 0.95 -6.35
CA VAL A 39 2.47 0.31 -5.91
C VAL A 39 2.76 -0.55 -4.69
N VAL A 40 2.04 -0.29 -3.61
CA VAL A 40 2.05 -1.13 -2.41
C VAL A 40 0.80 -1.99 -2.43
N PHE A 41 0.96 -3.29 -2.18
CA PHE A 41 -0.12 -4.24 -2.07
C PHE A 41 -0.06 -5.00 -0.75
N PHE A 42 -1.18 -5.02 -0.03
CA PHE A 42 -1.37 -5.80 1.18
C PHE A 42 -2.29 -7.00 0.88
N GLY A 43 -1.69 -8.15 0.58
CA GLY A 43 -2.39 -9.36 0.16
C GLY A 43 -2.56 -10.39 1.28
N ARG A 44 -3.05 -11.57 0.91
CA ARG A 44 -3.29 -12.69 1.85
C ARG A 44 -2.06 -13.10 2.66
N HIS A 45 -0.86 -13.05 2.06
CA HIS A 45 0.37 -13.39 2.77
C HIS A 45 0.73 -12.37 3.85
N GLU A 46 0.56 -11.07 3.57
CA GLU A 46 0.80 -10.01 4.55
C GLU A 46 -0.21 -10.11 5.69
N VAL A 47 -1.49 -10.35 5.37
CA VAL A 47 -2.54 -10.57 6.37
C VAL A 47 -2.18 -11.73 7.29
N ALA A 48 -1.80 -12.89 6.73
CA ALA A 48 -1.39 -14.04 7.52
C ALA A 48 -0.16 -13.73 8.41
N ARG A 49 0.83 -13.01 7.87
CA ARG A 49 2.05 -12.62 8.60
C ARG A 49 1.76 -11.71 9.78
N TYR A 50 0.81 -10.78 9.65
CA TYR A 50 0.51 -9.78 10.67
C TYR A 50 -0.76 -10.06 11.47
N ARG A 51 -1.42 -11.22 11.26
CA ARG A 51 -2.69 -11.59 11.92
C ARG A 51 -2.64 -11.46 13.45
N ARG A 52 -1.47 -11.70 14.06
CA ARG A 52 -1.25 -11.57 15.51
C ARG A 52 -1.47 -10.15 16.07
N LEU A 53 -1.47 -9.12 15.22
CA LEU A 53 -1.69 -7.73 15.62
C LEU A 53 -3.17 -7.38 15.80
N GLY A 54 -4.08 -8.28 15.42
CA GLY A 54 -5.52 -8.13 15.63
C GLY A 54 -6.35 -8.26 14.35
N SER A 55 -7.66 -8.40 14.54
CA SER A 55 -8.63 -8.59 13.44
C SER A 55 -8.68 -7.44 12.45
N TRP A 56 -8.28 -6.23 12.85
CA TRP A 56 -8.21 -5.06 11.96
C TRP A 56 -7.26 -5.27 10.77
N VAL A 57 -6.27 -6.17 10.88
CA VAL A 57 -5.36 -6.51 9.78
C VAL A 57 -6.11 -7.17 8.62
N GLU A 58 -7.19 -7.89 8.88
CA GLU A 58 -8.05 -8.46 7.84
C GLU A 58 -8.68 -7.35 6.97
N HIS A 59 -8.93 -6.17 7.55
CA HIS A 59 -9.42 -5.01 6.80
C HIS A 59 -8.40 -4.50 5.80
N LEU A 60 -7.11 -4.85 5.93
CA LEU A 60 -6.08 -4.49 4.96
C LEU A 60 -6.05 -5.43 3.75
N HIS A 61 -6.69 -6.61 3.82
CA HIS A 61 -6.67 -7.57 2.72
C HIS A 61 -7.12 -6.94 1.40
N GLY A 62 -6.25 -7.00 0.39
CA GLY A 62 -6.48 -6.43 -0.93
C GLY A 62 -6.25 -4.92 -1.01
N LEU A 63 -5.71 -4.26 0.01
CA LEU A 63 -5.40 -2.83 -0.07
C LEU A 63 -4.29 -2.61 -1.09
N VAL A 64 -4.55 -1.72 -2.04
CA VAL A 64 -3.59 -1.22 -3.01
C VAL A 64 -3.41 0.27 -2.77
N ILE A 65 -2.16 0.70 -2.68
CA ILE A 65 -1.76 2.10 -2.56
C ILE A 65 -0.88 2.42 -3.75
N VAL A 66 -1.22 3.48 -4.48
CA VAL A 66 -0.36 4.02 -5.54
C VAL A 66 0.33 5.24 -4.97
N LEU A 67 1.65 5.20 -4.98
CA LEU A 67 2.53 6.27 -4.54
C LEU A 67 3.16 6.95 -5.76
N ASP A 68 3.67 8.16 -5.55
CA ASP A 68 4.64 8.76 -6.46
C ASP A 68 5.92 7.91 -6.57
N ARG A 69 6.80 8.30 -7.50
CA ARG A 69 8.05 7.57 -7.75
C ARG A 69 8.95 7.47 -6.52
N ASP A 70 8.91 8.50 -5.67
CA ASP A 70 9.75 8.63 -4.47
C ASP A 70 9.15 7.91 -3.26
N GLY A 71 7.92 7.40 -3.37
CA GLY A 71 7.24 6.69 -2.29
C GLY A 71 6.76 7.58 -1.14
N THR A 72 6.77 8.91 -1.32
CA THR A 72 6.46 9.89 -0.27
C THR A 72 5.01 10.38 -0.30
N ARG A 73 4.37 10.34 -1.47
CA ARG A 73 3.00 10.85 -1.67
C ARG A 73 2.06 9.76 -2.16
N VAL A 74 0.90 9.63 -1.52
CA VAL A 74 -0.20 8.78 -1.96
C VAL A 74 -0.99 9.50 -3.06
N LEU A 75 -0.97 8.91 -4.25
CA LEU A 75 -1.73 9.37 -5.41
C LEU A 75 -3.17 8.83 -5.36
N THR A 76 -3.35 7.56 -4.99
CA THR A 76 -4.67 6.95 -4.78
C THR A 76 -4.58 5.67 -3.96
N SER A 77 -5.72 5.22 -3.42
CA SER A 77 -5.84 3.96 -2.70
C SER A 77 -7.18 3.28 -2.99
N PHE A 78 -7.17 1.96 -3.12
CA PHE A 78 -8.36 1.18 -3.43
C PHE A 78 -8.24 -0.27 -2.98
N LYS A 79 -9.33 -1.03 -3.06
CA LYS A 79 -9.36 -2.45 -2.78
C LYS A 79 -9.33 -3.28 -4.06
N ASN A 80 -8.37 -4.19 -4.15
CA ASN A 80 -8.27 -5.20 -5.18
C ASN A 80 -7.76 -6.52 -4.58
N ARG A 81 -8.69 -7.39 -4.18
CA ARG A 81 -8.37 -8.71 -3.61
C ARG A 81 -7.74 -9.68 -4.62
N ARG A 82 -7.87 -9.42 -5.93
CA ARG A 82 -7.22 -10.21 -6.98
C ARG A 82 -5.74 -9.87 -7.14
N GLY A 83 -5.29 -8.78 -6.52
CA GLY A 83 -3.92 -8.28 -6.62
C GLY A 83 -3.65 -7.48 -7.92
N PRO A 84 -2.58 -6.67 -7.93
CA PRO A 84 -2.20 -5.91 -9.10
C PRO A 84 -1.75 -6.85 -10.23
N ARG A 85 -2.47 -6.85 -11.36
CA ARG A 85 -2.09 -7.59 -12.56
C ARG A 85 -0.98 -6.82 -13.29
N ARG A 86 0.08 -7.50 -13.73
CA ARG A 86 1.18 -6.96 -14.55
C ARG A 86 2.12 -5.94 -13.86
N ALA A 87 2.01 -5.71 -12.55
CA ALA A 87 2.99 -4.90 -11.84
C ALA A 87 4.29 -5.68 -11.64
N GLY A 88 5.44 -5.12 -12.04
CA GLY A 88 6.74 -5.76 -11.86
C GLY A 88 7.08 -5.84 -10.37
N ARG A 89 7.30 -7.05 -9.84
CA ARG A 89 7.65 -7.26 -8.43
C ARG A 89 9.08 -6.75 -8.20
N LYS A 90 9.25 -5.66 -7.44
CA LYS A 90 10.57 -5.28 -6.91
C LYS A 90 10.58 -5.60 -5.42
N ARG A 91 11.09 -6.77 -5.08
CA ARG A 91 11.59 -7.03 -3.72
C ARG A 91 12.97 -6.39 -3.66
N ASP A 92 13.23 -5.67 -2.57
CA ASP A 92 14.56 -5.36 -2.00
C ASP A 92 15.14 -3.95 -2.23
N SER A 93 15.17 -3.36 -3.42
CA SER A 93 15.96 -2.12 -3.65
C SER A 93 15.50 -0.78 -3.03
N LEU A 94 14.36 -0.71 -2.32
CA LEU A 94 13.93 0.56 -1.66
C LEU A 94 14.31 0.62 -0.19
N LEU A 95 14.78 -0.50 0.38
CA LEU A 95 15.33 -0.54 1.73
C LEU A 95 16.86 -0.40 1.73
N ASP A 96 17.52 -0.53 0.57
CA ASP A 96 18.98 -0.45 0.45
C ASP A 96 19.51 1.00 0.32
N GLU A 97 18.66 1.99 0.00
CA GLU A 97 19.07 3.41 -0.04
C GLU A 97 18.91 4.13 1.32
N ALA A 98 18.62 3.37 2.40
CA ALA A 98 18.50 3.90 3.76
C ALA A 98 19.49 3.23 4.74
N ALA A 99 20.53 2.54 4.24
CA ALA A 99 21.59 1.91 5.03
C ALA A 99 22.93 2.62 4.86
#